data_AF-A0A5E4K4R3-F1
#
_entry.id   AF-A0A5E4K4R3-F1
#
_cell.length_a   1.000
_cell.length_b   1.000
_cell.length_c   1.000
_cell.angle_alpha   90.00
_cell.angle_beta   90.00
_cell.angle_gamma   90.00
#
_symmetry.space_group_name_H-M   'P 1'
#
loop_
_entity.id
_entity.type
_entity.pdbx_description
1 polymer ?
#
loop_
_entity_poly.entity_id
_entity_poly.type
_entity_poly.pdbx_seq_one_letter_code
_entity_poly.pdbx_strand_id
1 'polypeptide(L)'
;MIFLERTRTSLTLAVMLKDDYSPDKKTIGDVFLKATGVRREIFKHNTGYFLLTNLPDGKHILTGSGRFYKPVNLTIDTKSINPKQPFAELTLSPKSNYPFPDGFTVLKGKIVDVDYKPLSDVSIKVKLMPQSTTSEEDGGFFIQFAGITGDKNITLTISKSGYINGNVPVLLKKNIVTRIIDPIMLTRL
;
A
#
# COMPACT_ATOMS: atom_id res chain seq x y z
N MET A 1 45.86 29.55 -2.11
CA MET A 1 45.10 29.14 -3.31
C MET A 1 43.83 28.45 -2.82
N ILE A 2 42.67 29.10 -2.93
CA ILE A 2 41.40 28.59 -2.41
C ILE A 2 40.66 27.92 -3.57
N PHE A 3 40.50 26.60 -3.50
CA PHE A 3 39.73 25.83 -4.47
C PHE A 3 38.24 25.98 -4.09
N LEU A 4 37.52 26.88 -4.75
CA LEU A 4 36.06 26.94 -4.65
C LEU A 4 35.50 25.81 -5.52
N GLU A 5 35.28 24.64 -4.91
CA GLU A 5 34.63 23.53 -5.58
C GLU A 5 33.13 23.85 -5.73
N ARG A 6 32.73 24.21 -6.94
CA ARG A 6 31.33 24.50 -7.28
C ARG A 6 30.61 23.16 -7.43
N THR A 7 30.04 22.63 -6.36
CA THR A 7 29.21 21.41 -6.42
C THR A 7 27.99 21.69 -7.29
N ARG A 8 28.01 21.22 -8.54
CA ARG A 8 26.82 21.20 -9.42
C ARG A 8 25.95 20.01 -9.03
N THR A 9 24.76 20.31 -8.54
CA THR A 9 23.72 19.32 -8.30
C THR A 9 22.83 19.23 -9.54
N SER A 10 22.80 18.07 -10.19
CA SER A 10 21.93 17.80 -11.35
C SER A 10 20.75 16.93 -10.92
N LEU A 11 19.55 17.32 -11.30
CA LEU A 11 18.38 16.46 -11.15
C LEU A 11 18.52 15.26 -12.10
N THR A 12 18.39 14.05 -11.58
CA THR A 12 18.33 12.84 -12.39
C THR A 12 16.89 12.38 -12.58
N LEU A 13 16.08 12.42 -11.52
CA LEU A 13 14.69 11.97 -11.57
C LEU A 13 13.85 12.67 -10.50
N ALA A 14 12.63 13.06 -10.85
CA ALA A 14 11.58 13.47 -9.92
C ALA A 14 10.51 12.37 -9.85
N VAL A 15 10.19 11.90 -8.65
CA VAL A 15 9.23 10.82 -8.43
C VAL A 15 8.05 11.31 -7.62
N MET A 16 6.83 11.13 -8.13
CA MET A 16 5.60 11.38 -7.37
C MET A 16 5.08 10.06 -6.78
N LEU A 17 4.83 10.04 -5.47
CA LEU A 17 4.12 8.93 -4.83
C LEU A 17 2.63 9.22 -4.87
N LYS A 18 1.85 8.30 -5.46
CA LYS A 18 0.40 8.45 -5.61
C LYS A 18 -0.34 7.41 -4.79
N ASP A 19 -1.48 7.79 -4.23
CA ASP A 19 -2.38 6.88 -3.55
C ASP A 19 -3.29 6.20 -4.58
N ASP A 20 -3.36 4.87 -4.62
CA ASP A 20 -4.25 4.20 -5.56
C ASP A 20 -5.75 4.35 -5.22
N TYR A 21 -6.06 4.56 -3.95
CA TYR A 21 -7.41 4.61 -3.40
C TYR A 21 -7.97 6.03 -3.27
N SER A 22 -7.12 7.04 -3.05
CA SER A 22 -7.61 8.42 -2.94
C SER A 22 -8.15 8.93 -4.30
N PRO A 23 -9.35 9.54 -4.35
CA PRO A 23 -9.91 10.09 -5.59
C PRO A 23 -9.00 11.13 -6.27
N ASP A 24 -8.28 11.91 -5.47
CA ASP A 24 -7.32 12.93 -5.93
C ASP A 24 -5.88 12.37 -6.10
N LYS A 25 -5.70 11.06 -5.88
CA LYS A 25 -4.41 10.35 -5.88
C LYS A 25 -3.37 10.92 -4.90
N LYS A 26 -3.79 11.74 -3.94
CA LYS A 26 -2.91 12.32 -2.93
C LYS A 26 -2.62 11.32 -1.82
N THR A 27 -1.35 11.24 -1.44
CA THR A 27 -0.93 10.41 -0.31
C THR A 27 -1.27 11.06 1.03
N ILE A 28 -1.53 10.23 2.03
CA ILE A 28 -1.83 10.64 3.40
C ILE A 28 -0.71 10.24 4.37
N GLY A 29 -0.48 11.09 5.36
CA GLY A 29 0.60 10.92 6.33
C GLY A 29 1.99 10.93 5.71
N ASP A 30 2.96 10.38 6.43
CA ASP A 30 4.35 10.35 5.98
C ASP A 30 4.59 9.19 5.01
N VAL A 31 5.05 9.56 3.82
CA VAL A 31 5.53 8.67 2.78
C VAL A 31 7.02 8.92 2.53
N PHE A 32 7.72 7.84 2.20
CA PHE A 32 9.16 7.80 2.05
C PHE A 32 9.51 7.12 0.72
N LEU A 33 10.51 7.67 0.05
CA LEU A 33 11.15 7.04 -1.10
C LEU A 33 12.59 6.68 -0.71
N LYS A 34 13.00 5.46 -1.04
CA LYS A 34 14.38 4.99 -0.90
C LYS A 34 14.91 4.50 -2.24
N ALA A 35 16.21 4.65 -2.47
CA ALA A 35 16.89 4.05 -3.62
C ALA A 35 17.91 3.04 -3.11
N THR A 36 17.77 1.76 -3.49
CA THR A 36 18.63 0.68 -3.01
C THR A 36 20.07 0.91 -3.45
N GLY A 37 21.02 0.81 -2.50
CA GLY A 37 22.45 0.98 -2.79
C GLY A 37 22.90 2.44 -2.96
N VAL A 38 21.99 3.41 -2.83
CA VAL A 38 22.28 4.84 -2.98
C VAL A 38 22.22 5.51 -1.62
N ARG A 39 23.37 6.01 -1.14
CA ARG A 39 23.47 6.74 0.15
C ARG A 39 23.13 8.22 0.06
N ARG A 40 22.80 8.74 -1.12
CA ARG A 40 22.54 10.18 -1.34
C ARG A 40 21.16 10.59 -0.85
N GLU A 41 21.04 11.86 -0.45
CA GLU A 41 19.79 12.44 0.01
C GLU A 41 18.75 12.51 -1.12
N ILE A 42 17.55 12.02 -0.82
CA ILE A 42 16.36 12.20 -1.64
C ILE A 42 15.58 13.35 -1.01
N PHE A 43 15.36 14.42 -1.78
CA PHE A 43 14.71 15.63 -1.26
C PHE A 43 13.23 15.60 -1.57
N LYS A 44 12.37 15.72 -0.56
CA LYS A 44 10.93 15.93 -0.77
C LYS A 44 10.67 17.41 -1.03
N HIS A 45 10.26 17.73 -2.26
CA HIS A 45 9.88 19.07 -2.67
C HIS A 45 8.47 19.43 -2.20
N ASN A 46 8.17 20.72 -2.05
CA ASN A 46 6.85 21.20 -1.59
C ASN A 46 5.70 20.88 -2.55
N THR A 47 6.00 20.59 -3.82
CA THR A 47 5.04 20.13 -4.83
C THR A 47 4.65 18.65 -4.66
N GLY A 48 5.28 17.92 -3.73
CA GLY A 48 5.03 16.50 -3.47
C GLY A 48 6.01 15.53 -4.15
N TYR A 49 6.84 16.02 -5.08
CA TYR A 49 7.87 15.20 -5.73
C TYR A 49 9.04 14.89 -4.79
N PHE A 50 9.56 13.67 -4.91
CA PHE A 50 10.85 13.27 -4.39
C PHE A 50 11.91 13.48 -5.49
N LEU A 51 12.89 14.32 -5.23
CA LEU A 51 13.95 14.66 -6.16
C LEU A 51 15.18 13.80 -5.87
N LEU A 52 15.58 13.01 -6.86
CA LEU A 52 16.81 12.23 -6.87
C LEU A 52 17.83 12.99 -7.70
N THR A 53 18.86 13.49 -7.04
CA THR A 53 19.92 14.25 -7.69
C THR A 53 21.19 13.41 -7.80
N ASN A 54 21.85 13.54 -8.96
CA ASN A 54 23.14 12.91 -9.24
C ASN A 54 23.12 11.39 -8.96
N LEU A 55 22.08 10.69 -9.43
CA LEU A 55 22.00 9.25 -9.35
C LEU A 55 23.05 8.64 -10.32
N PRO A 56 23.88 7.67 -9.90
CA PRO A 56 24.87 7.05 -10.79
C PRO A 56 24.23 6.39 -12.01
N ASP A 57 24.99 6.24 -13.09
CA ASP A 57 24.47 5.57 -14.27
C ASP A 57 24.16 4.09 -14.02
N GLY A 58 23.00 3.63 -14.51
CA GLY A 58 22.60 2.23 -14.48
C GLY A 58 21.19 2.01 -13.94
N LYS A 59 20.94 0.75 -13.56
CA LYS A 59 19.64 0.32 -13.03
C LYS A 59 19.57 0.51 -11.53
N HIS A 60 18.49 1.12 -11.07
CA HIS A 60 18.21 1.36 -9.65
C HIS A 60 16.83 0.85 -9.30
N ILE A 61 16.69 0.36 -8.06
CA ILE A 61 15.40 0.00 -7.50
C ILE A 61 15.01 1.09 -6.52
N LEU A 62 13.89 1.75 -6.81
CA LEU A 62 13.26 2.71 -5.93
C LEU A 62 12.17 2.01 -5.13
N THR A 63 12.14 2.22 -3.82
CA THR A 63 11.11 1.68 -2.93
C THR A 63 10.31 2.83 -2.34
N GLY A 64 9.04 2.94 -2.74
CA GLY A 64 8.06 3.83 -2.12
C GLY A 64 7.38 3.12 -0.95
N SER A 65 7.20 3.80 0.17
CA SER A 65 6.55 3.22 1.35
C SER A 65 5.96 4.30 2.25
N GLY A 66 5.15 3.91 3.24
CA GLY A 66 4.63 4.84 4.24
C GLY A 66 3.96 4.10 5.38
N ARG A 67 3.55 4.85 6.40
CA ARG A 67 2.84 4.27 7.56
C ARG A 67 1.57 3.53 7.15
N PHE A 68 0.81 4.10 6.21
CA PHE A 68 -0.47 3.59 5.74
C PHE A 68 -0.39 2.83 4.41
N TYR A 69 0.81 2.61 3.88
CA TYR A 69 1.01 2.05 2.54
C TYR A 69 1.94 0.85 2.57
N LYS A 70 1.66 -0.12 1.69
CA LYS A 70 2.53 -1.25 1.41
C LYS A 70 3.77 -0.76 0.64
N PRO A 71 4.96 -1.29 0.95
CA PRO A 71 6.15 -1.01 0.14
C PRO A 71 5.94 -1.46 -1.30
N VAL A 72 6.36 -0.64 -2.26
CA VAL A 72 6.31 -0.95 -3.69
C VAL A 72 7.63 -0.57 -4.33
N ASN A 73 8.09 -1.41 -5.26
CA ASN A 73 9.35 -1.23 -5.96
C ASN A 73 9.11 -0.76 -7.39
N LEU A 74 9.93 0.20 -7.83
CA LEU A 74 10.03 0.69 -9.20
C LEU A 74 11.47 0.55 -9.67
N THR A 75 11.68 -0.24 -10.73
CA THR A 75 12.99 -0.34 -11.37
C THR A 75 13.10 0.75 -12.42
N ILE A 76 14.14 1.58 -12.31
CA ILE A 76 14.50 2.61 -13.29
C ILE A 76 15.85 2.31 -13.90
N ASP A 77 16.08 2.75 -15.13
CA ASP A 77 17.38 2.78 -15.78
C ASP A 77 17.71 4.23 -16.12
N THR A 78 18.76 4.81 -15.54
CA THR A 78 19.06 6.23 -15.75
C THR A 78 19.34 6.58 -17.20
N LYS A 79 19.80 5.61 -18.00
CA LYS A 79 20.09 5.82 -19.43
C LYS A 79 18.83 5.97 -20.27
N SER A 80 17.69 5.47 -19.80
CA SER A 80 16.41 5.58 -20.50
C SER A 80 15.57 6.77 -20.05
N ILE A 81 16.01 7.53 -19.04
CA ILE A 81 15.30 8.71 -18.55
C ILE A 81 15.43 9.84 -19.58
N ASN A 82 14.31 10.39 -20.02
CA ASN A 82 14.29 11.58 -20.86
C ASN A 82 14.74 12.81 -20.04
N PRO A 83 15.86 13.48 -20.38
CA PRO A 83 16.36 14.62 -19.60
C PRO A 83 15.42 15.83 -19.61
N LYS A 84 14.56 15.97 -20.62
CA LYS A 84 13.54 17.04 -20.69
C LYS A 84 12.30 16.73 -19.85
N GLN A 85 12.11 15.46 -19.49
CA GLN A 85 10.95 14.94 -18.79
C GLN A 85 11.37 13.85 -17.78
N PRO A 86 12.22 14.17 -16.79
CA PRO A 86 12.72 13.19 -15.83
C PRO A 86 11.70 12.99 -14.71
N PHE A 87 10.46 12.61 -15.04
CA PHE A 87 9.41 12.33 -14.07
C PHE A 87 8.99 10.87 -14.09
N ALA A 88 8.72 10.33 -12.91
CA ALA A 88 8.11 9.02 -12.74
C ALA A 88 7.03 9.08 -11.66
N GLU A 89 6.11 8.13 -11.74
CA GLU A 89 5.05 7.97 -10.76
C GLU A 89 5.14 6.59 -10.14
N LEU A 90 4.89 6.51 -8.84
CA LEU A 90 4.86 5.27 -8.10
C LEU A 90 3.58 5.21 -7.27
N THR A 91 2.68 4.31 -7.68
CA THR A 91 1.39 4.12 -7.04
C THR A 91 1.53 3.22 -5.82
N LEU A 92 1.09 3.72 -4.67
CA LEU A 92 1.11 3.05 -3.37
C LEU A 92 -0.25 2.41 -3.09
N SER A 93 -0.24 1.14 -2.72
CA SER A 93 -1.43 0.44 -2.22
C SER A 93 -1.56 0.59 -0.70
N PRO A 94 -2.75 0.93 -0.18
CA PRO A 94 -3.02 1.01 1.25
C PRO A 94 -2.79 -0.28 2.03
N LYS A 95 -2.51 -0.10 3.34
CA LYS A 95 -2.54 -1.13 4.37
C LYS A 95 -3.91 -1.19 5.06
N SER A 96 -4.15 -2.24 5.84
CA SER A 96 -5.34 -2.40 6.68
C SER A 96 -5.57 -1.23 7.66
N ASN A 97 -4.49 -0.61 8.14
CA ASN A 97 -4.52 0.56 9.02
C ASN A 97 -4.78 1.90 8.32
N TYR A 98 -5.01 1.91 7.01
CA TYR A 98 -5.29 3.14 6.25
C TYR A 98 -6.59 3.81 6.71
N PRO A 99 -6.59 5.13 7.01
CA PRO A 99 -7.80 5.88 7.36
C PRO A 99 -8.62 6.19 6.10
N PHE A 100 -9.47 5.24 5.72
CA PHE A 100 -10.35 5.41 4.56
C PHE A 100 -11.29 6.60 4.76
N PRO A 101 -11.44 7.48 3.75
CA PRO A 101 -12.34 8.61 3.84
C PRO A 101 -13.80 8.16 3.83
N ASP A 102 -14.69 9.07 4.24
CA ASP A 102 -16.12 8.85 4.21
C ASP A 102 -16.63 8.59 2.78
N GLY A 103 -17.71 7.80 2.67
CA GLY A 103 -18.32 7.44 1.39
C GLY A 103 -17.81 6.13 0.76
N PHE A 104 -16.77 5.52 1.33
CA PHE A 104 -16.32 4.17 0.95
C PHE A 104 -16.96 3.13 1.85
N THR A 105 -17.45 2.01 1.31
CA THR A 105 -17.81 0.84 2.14
C THR A 105 -16.61 -0.08 2.24
N VAL A 106 -15.99 -0.14 3.42
CA VAL A 106 -14.80 -0.94 3.70
C VAL A 106 -15.10 -1.90 4.84
N LEU A 107 -14.86 -3.18 4.62
CA LEU A 107 -14.81 -4.19 5.66
C LEU A 107 -13.37 -4.33 6.16
N LYS A 108 -13.14 -4.16 7.45
CA LYS A 108 -11.87 -4.38 8.11
C LYS A 108 -11.98 -5.53 9.11
N GLY A 109 -10.94 -6.33 9.20
CA GLY A 109 -10.87 -7.40 10.18
C GLY A 109 -9.43 -7.77 10.50
N LYS A 110 -9.29 -8.71 11.43
CA LYS A 110 -8.02 -9.28 11.83
C LYS A 110 -8.14 -10.80 11.82
N ILE A 111 -7.10 -11.50 11.39
CA ILE A 111 -7.04 -12.96 11.45
C ILE A 111 -5.96 -13.36 12.45
N VAL A 112 -6.35 -14.25 13.36
CA VAL A 112 -5.49 -14.74 14.44
C VAL A 112 -5.62 -16.26 14.56
N ASP A 113 -4.64 -16.90 15.21
CA ASP A 113 -4.79 -18.29 15.66
C ASP A 113 -5.54 -18.36 17.01
N VAL A 114 -5.69 -19.57 17.54
CA VAL A 114 -6.32 -19.84 18.84
C VAL A 114 -5.56 -19.23 20.03
N ASP A 115 -4.27 -18.91 19.85
CA ASP A 115 -3.44 -18.23 20.84
C ASP A 115 -3.49 -16.68 20.67
N TYR A 116 -4.40 -16.16 19.84
CA TYR A 116 -4.49 -14.75 19.45
C TYR A 116 -3.25 -14.19 18.73
N LYS A 117 -2.38 -15.04 18.20
CA LYS A 117 -1.24 -14.58 17.39
C LYS A 117 -1.73 -14.21 16.00
N PRO A 118 -1.28 -13.07 15.44
CA PRO A 118 -1.69 -12.65 14.11
C PRO A 118 -1.24 -13.63 13.04
N LEU A 119 -2.10 -13.87 12.05
CA LEU A 119 -1.81 -14.74 10.92
C LEU A 119 -1.69 -13.92 9.63
N SER A 120 -0.48 -13.85 9.08
CA SER A 120 -0.21 -13.28 7.76
C SER A 120 -0.60 -14.22 6.62
N ASP A 121 -0.68 -13.73 5.40
CA ASP A 121 -0.79 -14.55 4.18
C ASP A 121 -2.01 -15.48 4.15
N VAL A 122 -3.07 -15.14 4.89
CA VAL A 122 -4.35 -15.84 4.85
C VAL A 122 -5.13 -15.31 3.66
N SER A 123 -5.64 -16.18 2.79
CA SER A 123 -6.50 -15.75 1.69
C SER A 123 -7.93 -15.56 2.18
N ILE A 124 -8.50 -14.38 1.90
CA ILE A 124 -9.90 -14.04 2.19
C ILE A 124 -10.60 -13.74 0.88
N LYS A 125 -11.64 -14.51 0.56
CA LYS A 125 -12.46 -14.33 -0.63
C LYS A 125 -13.89 -14.03 -0.23
N VAL A 126 -14.57 -13.14 -0.94
CA VAL A 126 -16.00 -12.91 -0.75
C VAL A 126 -16.76 -13.87 -1.66
N LYS A 127 -17.57 -14.77 -1.07
CA LYS A 127 -18.34 -15.75 -1.83
C LYS A 127 -19.29 -15.05 -2.81
N LEU A 128 -19.34 -15.53 -4.06
CA LEU A 128 -20.15 -14.98 -5.16
C LEU A 128 -19.82 -13.53 -5.55
N MET A 129 -18.64 -13.02 -5.17
CA MET A 129 -18.19 -11.69 -5.52
C MET A 129 -16.71 -11.74 -5.94
N PRO A 130 -16.25 -10.83 -6.83
CA PRO A 130 -14.86 -10.82 -7.28
C PRO A 130 -13.87 -10.34 -6.21
N GLN A 131 -14.37 -9.68 -5.15
CA GLN A 131 -13.55 -9.13 -4.08
C GLN A 131 -12.79 -10.23 -3.34
N SER A 132 -11.49 -10.03 -3.18
CA SER A 132 -10.62 -10.85 -2.36
C SER A 132 -9.47 -10.02 -1.81
N THR A 133 -8.85 -10.50 -0.75
CA THR A 133 -7.68 -9.89 -0.14
C THR A 133 -6.85 -10.96 0.58
N THR A 134 -5.68 -10.55 1.07
CA THR A 134 -4.80 -11.38 1.88
C THR A 134 -4.47 -10.64 3.17
N SER A 135 -4.41 -11.35 4.29
CA SER A 135 -4.03 -10.73 5.57
C SER A 135 -2.56 -10.28 5.57
N GLU A 136 -2.31 -9.17 6.24
CA GLU A 136 -1.01 -8.54 6.41
C GLU A 136 -0.22 -9.19 7.55
N GLU A 137 1.04 -8.77 7.77
CA GLU A 137 1.91 -9.32 8.81
C GLU A 137 1.30 -9.25 10.22
N ASP A 138 0.53 -8.19 10.50
CA ASP A 138 -0.19 -8.01 11.76
C ASP A 138 -1.53 -8.76 11.79
N GLY A 139 -1.82 -9.60 10.79
CA GLY A 139 -3.09 -10.31 10.62
C GLY A 139 -4.23 -9.42 10.12
N GLY A 140 -4.01 -8.11 9.97
CA GLY A 140 -5.01 -7.17 9.51
C GLY A 140 -5.37 -7.38 8.04
N PHE A 141 -6.62 -7.12 7.68
CA PHE A 141 -7.04 -7.08 6.29
C PHE A 141 -8.15 -6.06 6.09
N PHE A 142 -8.34 -5.66 4.84
CA PHE A 142 -9.51 -4.91 4.44
C PHE A 142 -10.02 -5.34 3.06
N ILE A 143 -11.32 -5.16 2.84
CA ILE A 143 -12.00 -5.38 1.56
C ILE A 143 -12.88 -4.17 1.28
N GLN A 144 -12.69 -3.56 0.12
CA GLN A 144 -13.53 -2.47 -0.34
C GLN A 144 -14.70 -3.00 -1.15
N PHE A 145 -15.86 -2.40 -0.95
CA PHE A 145 -17.05 -2.61 -1.76
C PHE A 145 -17.46 -1.30 -2.42
N ALA A 146 -17.65 -1.34 -3.74
CA ALA A 146 -18.20 -0.23 -4.51
C ALA A 146 -19.68 -0.47 -4.80
N GLY A 147 -20.49 0.58 -4.74
CA GLY A 147 -21.89 0.53 -5.21
C GLY A 147 -22.83 -0.34 -4.36
N ILE A 148 -22.62 -0.45 -3.05
CA ILE A 148 -23.59 -1.12 -2.17
C ILE A 148 -24.81 -0.21 -1.98
N THR A 149 -25.93 -0.59 -2.58
CA THR A 149 -27.19 0.19 -2.58
C THR A 149 -28.13 -0.14 -1.41
N GLY A 150 -27.83 -1.19 -0.63
CA GLY A 150 -28.64 -1.66 0.49
C GLY A 150 -27.89 -2.64 1.39
N ASP A 151 -28.53 -3.05 2.47
CA ASP A 151 -28.00 -4.07 3.38
C ASP A 151 -27.79 -5.38 2.61
N LYS A 152 -26.60 -5.98 2.77
CA LYS A 152 -26.20 -7.16 2.02
C LYS A 152 -25.49 -8.17 2.90
N ASN A 153 -26.04 -9.37 3.01
CA ASN A 153 -25.32 -10.48 3.64
C ASN A 153 -24.29 -11.04 2.66
N ILE A 154 -23.03 -11.08 3.09
CA ILE A 154 -21.93 -11.71 2.36
C ILE A 154 -21.34 -12.84 3.21
N THR A 155 -20.58 -13.71 2.57
CA THR A 155 -19.80 -14.75 3.28
C THR A 155 -18.35 -14.61 2.88
N LEU A 156 -17.47 -14.50 3.87
CA LEU A 156 -16.03 -14.58 3.67
C LEU A 156 -15.62 -16.05 3.70
N THR A 157 -14.91 -16.51 2.69
CA THR A 157 -14.22 -17.80 2.68
C THR A 157 -12.75 -17.53 3.00
N ILE A 158 -12.29 -18.09 4.12
CA ILE A 158 -10.94 -17.89 4.65
C ILE A 158 -10.16 -19.20 4.50
N SER A 159 -8.96 -19.12 3.93
CA SER A 159 -8.10 -20.29 3.73
C SER A 159 -6.63 -19.95 3.96
N LYS A 160 -5.93 -20.82 4.71
CA LYS A 160 -4.47 -20.78 4.90
C LYS A 160 -3.95 -22.21 4.98
N SER A 161 -2.84 -22.49 4.33
CA SER A 161 -2.20 -23.82 4.42
C SER A 161 -1.84 -24.16 5.87
N GLY A 162 -2.15 -25.38 6.31
CA GLY A 162 -1.93 -25.83 7.69
C GLY A 162 -3.02 -25.40 8.68
N TYR A 163 -4.11 -24.79 8.22
CA TYR A 163 -5.26 -24.39 9.04
C TYR A 163 -6.57 -24.93 8.46
N ILE A 164 -7.57 -25.09 9.32
CA ILE A 164 -8.93 -25.41 8.91
C ILE A 164 -9.53 -24.18 8.22
N ASN A 165 -10.10 -24.38 7.03
CA ASN A 165 -10.76 -23.31 6.30
C ASN A 165 -12.02 -22.83 7.03
N GLY A 166 -12.26 -21.51 7.01
CA GLY A 166 -13.39 -20.87 7.68
C GLY A 166 -14.38 -20.26 6.69
N ASN A 167 -15.66 -20.23 7.06
CA ASN A 167 -16.66 -19.40 6.40
C ASN A 167 -17.29 -18.46 7.42
N VAL A 168 -17.18 -17.15 7.21
CA VAL A 168 -17.65 -16.14 8.15
C VAL A 168 -18.77 -15.32 7.48
N PRO A 169 -20.02 -15.41 7.95
CA PRO A 169 -21.08 -14.55 7.47
C PRO A 169 -20.89 -13.12 8.00
N VAL A 170 -21.02 -12.13 7.13
CA VAL A 170 -20.90 -10.72 7.48
C VAL A 170 -22.06 -9.98 6.83
N LEU A 171 -22.84 -9.26 7.63
CA LEU A 171 -23.79 -8.28 7.12
C LEU A 171 -23.00 -7.04 6.66
N LEU A 172 -23.27 -6.49 5.49
CA LEU A 172 -22.82 -5.14 5.13
C LEU A 172 -24.05 -4.26 5.26
N LYS A 173 -23.97 -3.21 6.08
CA LYS A 173 -25.10 -2.29 6.27
C LYS A 173 -24.94 -1.10 5.33
N LYS A 174 -26.05 -0.65 4.77
CA LYS A 174 -26.13 0.60 4.02
C LYS A 174 -25.65 1.76 4.91
N ASN A 175 -24.97 2.73 4.30
CA ASN A 175 -24.43 3.93 4.96
C ASN A 175 -23.37 3.67 6.05
N ILE A 176 -22.91 2.43 6.25
CA ILE A 176 -21.71 2.18 7.06
C ILE A 176 -20.49 2.30 6.15
N VAL A 177 -19.67 3.31 6.45
CA VAL A 177 -18.41 3.58 5.75
C VAL A 177 -17.39 2.49 6.08
N THR A 178 -17.00 2.38 7.35
CA THR A 178 -16.08 1.32 7.79
C THR A 178 -16.79 0.36 8.72
N ARG A 179 -16.87 -0.92 8.32
CA ARG A 179 -17.31 -2.01 9.19
C ARG A 179 -16.10 -2.76 9.70
N ILE A 180 -15.89 -2.72 11.01
CA ILE A 180 -14.89 -3.55 11.68
C ILE A 180 -15.61 -4.81 12.16
N ILE A 181 -15.04 -5.99 11.89
CA ILE A 181 -15.51 -7.26 12.44
C ILE A 181 -14.56 -7.77 13.51
N ASP A 182 -15.10 -8.60 14.38
CA ASP A 182 -14.31 -9.28 15.41
C ASP A 182 -13.20 -10.14 14.77
N PRO A 183 -12.11 -10.38 15.51
CA PRO A 183 -11.03 -11.24 15.03
C PRO A 183 -11.54 -12.61 14.59
N ILE A 184 -11.16 -13.01 13.38
CA ILE A 184 -11.45 -14.32 12.85
C ILE A 184 -10.35 -15.27 13.34
N MET A 185 -10.74 -16.24 14.17
CA MET A 185 -9.83 -17.27 14.66
C MET A 185 -9.74 -18.43 13.68
N LEU A 186 -8.53 -18.87 13.38
CA LEU A 186 -8.27 -20.10 12.62
C LEU A 186 -7.63 -21.16 13.51
N THR A 187 -8.17 -22.37 13.43
CA THR A 187 -7.64 -23.55 14.12
C THR A 187 -6.64 -24.25 13.21
N ARG A 188 -5.47 -24.60 13.76
CA ARG A 188 -4.44 -25.35 13.06
C ARG A 188 -4.90 -26.79 12.81
N LEU A 189 -4.51 -27.36 11.67
CA LEU A 189 -4.70 -28.79 11.35
C LEU A 189 -3.79 -29.68 12.19
#